data_AF-A0A5J4UF84-F1
#
_entry.id   AF-A0A5J4UF84-F1
#
_cell.length_a   1.000
_cell.length_b   1.000
_cell.length_c   1.000
_cell.angle_alpha   90.00
_cell.angle_beta   90.00
_cell.angle_gamma   90.00
#
_symmetry.space_group_name_H-M   'P 1'
#
loop_
_entity.id
_entity.type
_entity.pdbx_description
1 polymer ?
#
loop_
_entity_poly.entity_id
_entity_poly.type
_entity_poly.pdbx_seq_one_letter_code
_entity_poly.pdbx_strand_id
1 'polypeptide(L)'
;CIGQKSEDEIFEPLWDRELRNGKMGTGLVVAREETSPLIKTNGIKFINCDGIIQKIYMIRVLLHKYYLILKGKLVESEERLRIAESSKGEEERKWIQAELGKRDAEDKAGIAEQRMKDAEEQIVLIESKKNEEEQKRIKIKERQIIETEFEQDCFETEIS
;
A
#
# COMPACT_ATOMS: atom_id res chain seq x y z
N CYS A 1 -56.81 -6.24 -64.81
CA CYS A 1 -57.23 -5.27 -63.78
C CYS A 1 -56.87 -5.84 -62.41
N ILE A 2 -55.80 -5.33 -61.80
CA ILE A 2 -55.35 -5.74 -60.47
C ILE A 2 -56.05 -4.79 -59.49
N GLY A 3 -56.98 -5.33 -58.69
CA GLY A 3 -57.74 -4.55 -57.73
C GLY A 3 -56.83 -4.00 -56.63
N GLN A 4 -56.72 -2.67 -56.57
CA GLN A 4 -56.14 -1.98 -55.43
C GLN A 4 -57.03 -2.22 -54.21
N LYS A 5 -56.49 -2.87 -53.17
CA LYS A 5 -57.09 -2.87 -51.84
C LYS A 5 -56.85 -1.49 -51.25
N SER A 6 -57.92 -0.71 -51.09
CA SER A 6 -57.91 0.59 -50.43
C SER A 6 -57.46 0.43 -48.98
N GLU A 7 -56.54 1.28 -48.56
CA GLU A 7 -55.93 1.36 -47.22
C GLU A 7 -56.90 1.88 -46.13
N ASP A 8 -58.22 1.79 -46.36
CA ASP A 8 -59.29 2.26 -45.47
C ASP A 8 -60.03 1.09 -44.81
N GLU A 9 -59.30 0.04 -44.39
CA GLU A 9 -59.87 -0.88 -43.41
C GLU A 9 -60.01 -0.11 -42.09
N ILE A 10 -61.18 0.53 -41.93
CA ILE A 10 -61.70 1.05 -40.67
C ILE A 10 -61.37 0.02 -39.61
N PHE A 11 -60.60 0.43 -38.60
CA PHE A 11 -60.22 -0.44 -37.50
C PHE A 11 -61.50 -0.96 -36.83
N GLU A 12 -61.94 -2.16 -37.21
CA GLU A 12 -62.96 -2.91 -36.49
C GLU A 12 -62.24 -3.54 -35.31
N PRO A 13 -62.47 -3.05 -34.10
CA PRO A 13 -61.75 -3.58 -32.97
C PRO A 13 -62.25 -5.01 -32.71
N LEU A 14 -61.32 -5.94 -32.49
CA LEU A 14 -61.54 -7.40 -32.51
C LEU A 14 -62.75 -7.91 -31.72
N TRP A 15 -63.14 -7.20 -30.66
CA TRP A 15 -64.31 -7.47 -29.83
C TRP A 15 -65.64 -7.37 -30.57
N ASP A 16 -65.80 -6.43 -31.52
CA ASP A 16 -67.03 -6.32 -32.34
C ASP A 16 -67.19 -7.54 -33.26
N ARG A 17 -66.09 -8.08 -33.78
CA ARG A 17 -66.07 -9.31 -34.57
C ARG A 17 -66.35 -10.56 -33.72
N GLU A 18 -65.82 -10.60 -32.50
CA GLU A 18 -65.98 -11.74 -31.58
C GLU A 18 -67.40 -11.81 -31.00
N LEU A 19 -68.02 -10.65 -30.69
CA LEU A 19 -69.44 -10.51 -30.32
C LEU A 19 -70.37 -11.08 -31.38
N ARG A 20 -70.15 -10.77 -32.67
CA ARG A 20 -70.96 -11.29 -33.79
C ARG A 20 -70.87 -12.81 -33.96
N ASN A 21 -69.75 -13.40 -33.56
CA ASN A 21 -69.51 -14.84 -33.66
C ASN A 21 -69.93 -15.63 -32.41
N GLY A 22 -70.55 -14.98 -31.41
CA GLY A 22 -70.96 -15.60 -30.15
C GLY A 22 -69.79 -16.11 -29.30
N LYS A 23 -68.56 -15.64 -29.58
CA LYS A 23 -67.36 -16.00 -28.82
C LYS A 23 -67.04 -14.90 -27.82
N MET A 24 -66.73 -15.28 -26.59
CA MET A 24 -66.30 -14.32 -25.58
C MET A 24 -64.89 -13.83 -25.96
N GLY A 25 -64.84 -12.61 -26.47
CA GLY A 25 -63.59 -11.99 -26.91
C GLY A 25 -62.71 -11.55 -25.74
N THR A 26 -61.40 -11.80 -25.84
CA THR A 26 -60.41 -11.32 -24.87
C THR A 26 -59.63 -10.17 -25.49
N GLY A 27 -60.04 -8.93 -25.22
CA GLY A 27 -59.37 -7.71 -25.70
C GLY A 27 -58.76 -6.90 -24.55
N LEU A 28 -57.57 -6.33 -24.78
CA LEU A 28 -56.99 -5.32 -23.89
C LEU A 28 -57.39 -3.93 -24.38
N VAL A 29 -58.17 -3.20 -23.57
CA VAL A 29 -58.54 -1.81 -23.85
C VAL A 29 -57.62 -0.89 -23.05
N VAL A 30 -56.84 -0.05 -23.74
CA VAL A 30 -55.99 0.97 -23.12
C VAL A 30 -56.64 2.33 -23.33
N ALA A 31 -57.29 2.85 -22.28
CA ALA A 31 -57.81 4.22 -22.26
C ALA A 31 -56.71 5.17 -21.78
N ARG A 32 -56.62 6.36 -22.39
CA ARG A 32 -55.80 7.48 -21.92
C ARG A 32 -56.72 8.56 -21.33
N GLU A 33 -56.30 9.15 -20.22
CA GLU A 33 -56.96 10.23 -19.45
C GLU A 33 -58.23 9.84 -18.67
N GLU A 34 -58.68 10.73 -17.78
CA GLU A 34 -59.72 10.61 -16.71
C GLU A 34 -61.11 10.10 -17.15
N THR A 35 -61.26 9.62 -18.37
CA THR A 35 -62.50 8.97 -18.79
C THR A 35 -62.56 7.57 -18.20
N SER A 36 -63.34 7.44 -17.12
CA SER A 36 -63.76 6.14 -16.62
C SER A 36 -64.40 5.37 -17.77
N PRO A 37 -63.90 4.19 -18.14
CA PRO A 37 -64.45 3.45 -19.25
C PRO A 37 -65.91 3.11 -18.94
N LEU A 38 -66.83 3.67 -19.73
CA LEU A 38 -68.29 3.51 -19.61
C LEU A 38 -68.75 2.09 -19.98
N ILE A 39 -67.84 1.20 -20.35
CA ILE A 39 -68.11 -0.15 -20.85
C ILE A 39 -67.83 -1.16 -19.74
N LYS A 40 -68.88 -1.80 -19.22
CA LYS A 40 -68.79 -2.90 -18.25
C LYS A 40 -69.28 -4.18 -18.92
N THR A 41 -68.39 -4.90 -19.58
CA THR A 41 -68.69 -6.26 -20.10
C THR A 41 -67.92 -7.29 -19.28
N ASN A 42 -68.49 -8.49 -19.16
CA ASN A 42 -67.81 -9.62 -18.54
C ASN A 42 -66.55 -9.95 -19.36
N GLY A 43 -65.38 -9.98 -18.71
CA GLY A 43 -64.11 -10.32 -19.35
C GLY A 43 -63.15 -9.15 -19.64
N ILE A 44 -63.57 -7.89 -19.49
CA ILE A 44 -62.66 -6.73 -19.64
C ILE A 44 -61.99 -6.40 -18.30
N LYS A 45 -60.65 -6.32 -18.31
CA LYS A 45 -59.83 -5.89 -17.17
C LYS A 45 -59.22 -4.52 -17.47
N PHE A 46 -59.53 -3.54 -16.63
CA PHE A 46 -58.93 -2.21 -16.71
C PHE A 46 -57.58 -2.18 -16.00
N ILE A 47 -56.58 -1.64 -16.68
CA ILE A 47 -55.23 -1.46 -16.14
C ILE A 47 -54.98 0.05 -16.06
N ASN A 48 -54.70 0.55 -14.86
CA ASN A 48 -54.26 1.92 -14.66
C ASN A 48 -52.79 2.06 -15.11
N CYS A 49 -52.60 2.51 -16.35
CA CYS A 49 -51.27 2.70 -16.93
C CYS A 49 -50.47 3.78 -16.20
N ASP A 50 -51.10 4.90 -15.79
CA ASP A 50 -50.41 6.01 -15.14
C ASP A 50 -49.79 5.60 -13.80
N GLY A 51 -50.55 4.86 -12.99
CA GLY A 51 -50.07 4.33 -11.72
C GLY A 51 -48.93 3.31 -11.88
N ILE A 52 -48.95 2.51 -12.96
CA ILE A 52 -47.87 1.57 -13.28
C ILE A 52 -46.62 2.32 -13.75
N ILE A 53 -46.79 3.30 -14.64
CA ILE A 53 -45.71 4.12 -15.17
C ILE A 53 -45.03 4.89 -14.03
N GLN A 54 -45.80 5.54 -13.15
CA GLN A 54 -45.26 6.24 -11.98
C GLN A 54 -44.46 5.31 -11.07
N LYS A 55 -44.96 4.09 -10.81
CA LYS A 55 -44.22 3.08 -10.01
C LYS A 55 -42.91 2.69 -10.67
N ILE A 56 -42.89 2.49 -11.98
CA ILE A 56 -41.66 2.15 -12.72
C ILE A 56 -40.64 3.29 -12.60
N TYR A 57 -41.06 4.55 -12.80
CA TYR A 57 -40.17 5.70 -12.64
C TYR A 57 -39.65 5.84 -11.21
N MET A 58 -40.51 5.68 -10.21
CA MET A 58 -40.12 5.69 -8.79
C MET A 58 -39.06 4.63 -8.49
N ILE A 59 -39.28 3.39 -8.93
CA ILE A 59 -38.32 2.28 -8.74
C ILE A 59 -36.99 2.61 -9.41
N ARG A 60 -37.01 3.13 -10.64
CA ARG A 60 -35.80 3.50 -11.38
C ARG A 60 -34.99 4.57 -10.66
N VAL A 61 -35.66 5.61 -10.13
CA VAL A 61 -35.01 6.67 -9.35
C VAL A 61 -34.40 6.10 -8.07
N LEU A 62 -35.12 5.24 -7.36
CA LEU A 62 -34.62 4.61 -6.12
C LEU A 62 -33.41 3.71 -6.39
N LEU A 63 -33.45 2.90 -7.44
CA LEU A 63 -32.33 2.06 -7.85
C LEU A 63 -31.09 2.89 -8.19
N HIS A 64 -31.27 3.99 -8.93
CA HIS A 64 -30.16 4.87 -9.29
C HIS A 64 -29.55 5.53 -8.04
N LYS A 65 -30.38 6.00 -7.12
CA LYS A 65 -29.92 6.56 -5.84
C LYS A 65 -29.13 5.52 -5.03
N TYR A 66 -29.63 4.29 -4.94
CA TYR A 66 -28.96 3.22 -4.22
C TYR A 66 -27.61 2.85 -4.84
N TYR A 67 -27.56 2.76 -6.18
CA TYR A 67 -26.32 2.52 -6.92
C TYR A 67 -25.26 3.60 -6.66
N LEU A 68 -25.65 4.88 -6.69
CA LEU A 68 -24.75 5.99 -6.39
C LEU A 68 -24.21 5.93 -4.96
N ILE A 69 -25.06 5.60 -3.98
CA ILE A 69 -24.64 5.44 -2.59
C ILE A 69 -23.63 4.29 -2.46
N LEU A 70 -23.92 3.13 -3.05
CA LEU A 70 -23.01 1.98 -3.02
C LEU A 70 -21.67 2.31 -3.69
N LYS A 71 -21.70 2.97 -4.85
CA LYS A 71 -20.49 3.38 -5.56
C LYS A 71 -19.65 4.34 -4.72
N GLY A 72 -20.28 5.32 -4.07
CA GLY A 72 -19.60 6.25 -3.16
C GLY A 72 -18.93 5.52 -1.99
N LYS A 73 -19.64 4.60 -1.33
CA LYS A 73 -19.09 3.80 -0.23
C LYS A 73 -17.93 2.91 -0.67
N LEU A 74 -18.02 2.31 -1.85
CA LEU A 74 -16.95 1.48 -2.41
C LEU A 74 -15.68 2.30 -2.63
N VAL A 75 -15.80 3.46 -3.29
CA VAL A 75 -14.68 4.38 -3.53
C VAL A 75 -14.03 4.81 -2.21
N GLU A 76 -14.83 5.19 -1.22
CA GLU A 76 -14.31 5.58 0.10
C GLU A 76 -13.56 4.43 0.78
N SER A 77 -14.07 3.20 0.71
CA SER A 77 -13.40 2.04 1.30
C SER A 77 -12.09 1.69 0.59
N GLU A 78 -12.03 1.83 -0.73
CA GLU A 78 -10.85 1.57 -1.53
C GLU A 78 -9.75 2.63 -1.25
N GLU A 79 -10.15 3.89 -1.10
CA GLU A 79 -9.23 4.97 -0.74
C GLU A 79 -8.65 4.77 0.66
N ARG A 80 -9.48 4.41 1.65
CA ARG A 80 -9.03 4.07 3.01
C ARG A 80 -8.04 2.91 3.01
N LEU A 81 -8.30 1.88 2.21
CA LEU A 81 -7.42 0.72 2.08
C LEU A 81 -6.06 1.12 1.49
N ARG A 82 -6.07 1.93 0.42
CA ARG A 82 -4.84 2.46 -0.20
C ARG A 82 -4.00 3.28 0.78
N ILE A 83 -4.64 4.13 1.59
CA ILE A 83 -3.94 4.92 2.63
C ILE A 83 -3.32 3.99 3.68
N ALA A 84 -4.06 3.00 4.15
CA ALA A 84 -3.58 2.05 5.16
C ALA A 84 -2.37 1.24 4.65
N GLU A 85 -2.43 0.73 3.42
CA GLU A 85 -1.33 0.02 2.78
C GLU A 85 -0.09 0.90 2.60
N SER A 86 -0.28 2.14 2.16
CA SER A 86 0.80 3.12 2.03
C SER A 86 1.46 3.43 3.38
N SER A 87 0.65 3.64 4.42
CA SER A 87 1.12 3.91 5.79
C SER A 87 1.94 2.74 6.34
N LYS A 88 1.46 1.51 6.17
CA LYS A 88 2.18 0.30 6.61
C LYS A 88 3.55 0.19 5.93
N GLY A 89 3.60 0.40 4.61
CA GLY A 89 4.87 0.36 3.88
C GLY A 89 5.85 1.47 4.29
N GLU A 90 5.38 2.62 4.75
CA GLU A 90 6.23 3.69 5.28
C GLU A 90 6.84 3.33 6.63
N GLU A 91 6.06 2.74 7.54
CA GLU A 91 6.56 2.26 8.83
C GLU A 91 7.63 1.16 8.67
N GLU A 92 7.39 0.19 7.79
CA GLU A 92 8.38 -0.85 7.47
C GLU A 92 9.69 -0.24 6.95
N ARG A 93 9.63 0.75 6.06
CA ARG A 93 10.82 1.46 5.56
C ARG A 93 11.57 2.20 6.69
N LYS A 94 10.86 2.88 7.59
CA LYS A 94 11.48 3.56 8.75
C LYS A 94 12.18 2.57 9.66
N TRP A 95 11.57 1.42 9.92
CA TRP A 95 12.17 0.36 10.72
C TRP A 95 13.44 -0.19 10.07
N ILE A 96 13.39 -0.51 8.78
CA ILE A 96 14.57 -0.99 8.02
C ILE A 96 15.70 0.05 8.06
N GLN A 97 15.39 1.33 7.85
CA GLN A 97 16.38 2.40 7.87
C GLN A 97 17.03 2.56 9.26
N ALA A 98 16.23 2.50 10.33
CA ALA A 98 16.74 2.55 11.70
C ALA A 98 17.66 1.36 12.01
N GLU A 99 17.28 0.16 11.55
CA GLU A 99 18.07 -1.05 11.80
C GLU A 99 19.40 -1.04 11.03
N LEU A 100 19.40 -0.57 9.78
CA LEU A 100 20.63 -0.34 9.02
C LEU A 100 21.53 0.69 9.70
N GLY A 101 20.95 1.79 10.20
CA GLY A 101 21.71 2.83 10.91
C GLY A 101 22.40 2.34 12.19
N LYS A 102 21.77 1.41 12.93
CA LYS A 102 22.41 0.77 14.10
C LYS A 102 23.60 -0.08 13.69
N ARG A 103 23.43 -0.93 12.67
CA ARG A 103 24.50 -1.81 12.18
C ARG A 103 25.70 -1.01 11.70
N ASP A 104 25.46 0.08 10.95
CA ASP A 104 26.53 0.99 10.50
C ASP A 104 27.27 1.63 11.70
N ALA A 105 26.56 1.95 12.78
CA ALA A 105 27.17 2.50 13.98
C ALA A 105 27.99 1.45 14.74
N GLU A 106 27.49 0.22 14.85
CA GLU A 106 28.20 -0.92 15.45
C GLU A 106 29.47 -1.26 14.67
N ASP A 107 29.40 -1.34 13.34
CA ASP A 107 30.56 -1.60 12.48
C ASP A 107 31.63 -0.52 12.64
N LYS A 108 31.22 0.76 12.66
CA LYS A 108 32.14 1.89 12.90
C LYS A 108 32.77 1.83 14.29
N ALA A 109 32.00 1.47 15.31
CA ALA A 109 32.50 1.31 16.67
C ALA A 109 33.50 0.14 16.75
N GLY A 110 33.20 -0.99 16.13
CA GLY A 110 34.10 -2.15 16.08
C GLY A 110 35.42 -1.84 15.36
N ILE A 111 35.38 -1.10 14.24
CA ILE A 111 36.59 -0.64 13.55
C ILE A 111 37.41 0.29 14.44
N ALA A 112 36.76 1.21 15.17
CA ALA A 112 37.45 2.13 16.07
C ALA A 112 38.12 1.38 17.24
N GLU A 113 37.41 0.41 17.84
CA GLU A 113 37.94 -0.43 18.92
C GLU A 113 39.16 -1.24 18.46
N GLN A 114 39.09 -1.85 17.26
CA GLN A 114 40.23 -2.58 16.72
C GLN A 114 41.44 -1.67 16.50
N ARG A 115 41.23 -0.47 15.96
CA ARG A 115 42.32 0.51 15.78
C ARG A 115 42.95 0.95 17.09
N MET A 116 42.17 1.04 18.17
CA MET A 116 42.70 1.34 19.50
C MET A 116 43.59 0.20 20.00
N LYS A 117 43.13 -1.05 19.88
CA LYS A 117 43.93 -2.23 20.23
C LYS A 117 45.24 -2.29 19.43
N ASP A 118 45.17 -2.09 18.12
CA ASP A 118 46.35 -2.08 17.25
C ASP A 118 47.35 -0.96 17.64
N ALA A 119 46.85 0.18 18.15
CA ALA A 119 47.69 1.27 18.64
C ALA A 119 48.32 0.96 20.00
N GLU A 120 47.57 0.36 20.92
CA GLU A 120 48.08 -0.11 22.22
C GLU A 120 49.19 -1.14 22.03
N GLU A 121 49.01 -2.12 21.13
CA GLU A 121 50.04 -3.10 20.79
C GLU A 121 51.31 -2.44 20.24
N GLN A 122 51.17 -1.42 19.38
CA GLN A 122 52.31 -0.66 18.88
C GLN A 122 53.04 0.10 19.99
N ILE A 123 52.32 0.69 20.96
CA ILE A 123 52.93 1.37 22.12
C ILE A 123 53.75 0.38 22.95
N VAL A 124 53.19 -0.79 23.26
CA VAL A 124 53.89 -1.84 24.01
C VAL A 124 55.18 -2.27 23.30
N LEU A 125 55.12 -2.44 21.97
CA LEU A 125 56.30 -2.78 21.17
C LEU A 125 57.38 -1.70 21.19
N ILE A 126 56.99 -0.42 21.21
CA ILE A 126 57.93 0.70 21.32
C ILE A 126 58.57 0.73 22.71
N GLU A 127 57.79 0.54 23.77
CA GLU A 127 58.29 0.52 25.15
C GLU A 127 59.26 -0.64 25.39
N SER A 128 58.97 -1.83 24.87
CA SER A 128 59.87 -2.98 25.01
C SER A 128 61.22 -2.72 24.32
N LYS A 129 61.19 -2.20 23.09
CA LYS A 129 62.41 -1.83 22.34
C LYS A 129 63.21 -0.74 23.06
N LYS A 130 62.54 0.29 23.59
CA LYS A 130 63.18 1.35 24.36
C LYS A 130 63.86 0.80 25.61
N ASN A 131 63.19 -0.08 26.37
CA ASN A 131 63.78 -0.72 27.54
C ASN A 131 64.99 -1.59 27.18
N GLU A 132 64.93 -2.35 26.09
CA GLU A 132 66.09 -3.11 25.62
C GLU A 132 67.28 -2.21 25.26
N GLU A 133 67.03 -1.09 24.59
CA GLU A 133 68.07 -0.11 24.26
C GLU A 133 68.65 0.56 25.51
N GLU A 134 67.81 0.93 26.48
CA GLU A 134 68.23 1.48 27.77
C GLU A 134 69.12 0.49 28.53
N GLN A 135 68.72 -0.79 28.62
CA GLN A 135 69.53 -1.84 29.24
C GLN A 135 70.88 -2.03 28.53
N LYS A 136 70.90 -1.98 27.19
CA LYS A 136 72.15 -2.04 26.43
C LYS A 136 73.06 -0.84 26.75
N ARG A 137 72.51 0.37 26.84
CA ARG A 137 73.26 1.59 27.22
C ARG A 137 73.82 1.49 28.64
N ILE A 138 73.04 1.01 29.61
CA ILE A 138 73.50 0.81 30.99
C ILE A 138 74.67 -0.18 31.02
N LYS A 139 74.54 -1.35 30.39
CA LYS A 139 75.62 -2.36 30.32
C LYS A 139 76.91 -1.83 29.68
N ILE A 140 76.80 -0.96 28.67
CA ILE A 140 77.97 -0.33 28.04
C ILE A 140 78.65 0.63 29.02
N LYS A 141 77.88 1.47 29.72
CA LYS A 141 78.42 2.40 30.72
C LYS A 141 79.09 1.67 31.88
N GLU A 142 78.47 0.61 32.40
CA GLU A 142 79.06 -0.22 33.47
C GLU A 142 80.39 -0.82 33.03
N ARG A 143 80.48 -1.34 31.80
CA ARG A 143 81.74 -1.87 31.26
C ARG A 143 82.82 -0.78 31.17
N GLN A 144 82.47 0.41 30.69
CA GLN A 144 83.41 1.53 30.58
C GLN A 144 83.94 1.97 31.94
N ILE A 145 83.06 2.04 32.97
CA ILE A 145 83.47 2.39 34.34
C ILE A 145 84.48 1.37 34.88
N ILE A 146 84.19 0.07 34.72
CA ILE A 146 85.08 -1.01 35.17
C ILE A 146 86.44 -0.94 34.45
N GLU A 147 86.45 -0.69 33.14
CA GLU A 147 87.71 -0.52 32.37
C GLU A 147 88.52 0.68 32.87
N THR A 148 87.88 1.82 33.16
CA THR A 148 88.58 3.00 33.70
C THR A 148 89.08 2.83 35.14
N GLU A 149 88.35 2.11 35.99
CA GLU A 149 88.79 1.80 37.36
C GLU A 149 90.00 0.86 37.34
N PHE A 150 90.02 -0.12 36.43
CA PHE A 150 91.16 -1.04 36.26
C PHE A 150 92.42 -0.32 35.76
N GLU A 151 92.28 0.67 34.87
CA GLU A 151 93.40 1.50 34.41
C GLU A 151 93.95 2.42 35.51
N GLN A 152 93.09 2.96 36.40
CA GLN A 152 93.53 3.76 37.56
C GLN A 152 94.28 2.93 38.61
N ASP A 153 93.75 1.74 38.96
CA ASP A 153 94.40 0.84 39.92
C ASP A 153 95.80 0.40 39.44
N CYS A 154 95.94 0.08 38.14
CA CYS A 154 97.25 -0.25 37.56
C CYS A 154 98.25 0.92 37.67
N PHE A 155 97.80 2.15 37.43
CA PHE A 155 98.64 3.35 37.52
C PHE A 155 99.08 3.65 38.96
N GLU A 156 98.22 3.42 39.96
CA GLU A 156 98.57 3.65 41.38
C GLU A 156 99.55 2.61 41.90
N THR A 157 99.48 1.34 41.45
CA THR A 157 100.48 0.31 41.80
C THR A 157 101.86 0.50 41.16
N GLU A 158 101.99 1.25 40.07
CA GLU A 158 103.29 1.53 39.43
C GLU A 158 104.04 2.72 40.04
N ILE A 159 103.37 3.55 40.85
CA ILE A 159 103.94 4.77 41.45
C ILE A 159 104.32 4.58 42.94
N SER A 160 103.89 3.49 43.58
CA SER A 160 104.20 3.16 45.00
C SER A 160 105.37 2.19 45.17
#